data_AF-A0A953RXS7-F1
#
_entry.id   AF-A0A953RXS7-F1
#
_cell.length_a   1.000
_cell.length_b   1.000
_cell.length_c   1.000
_cell.angle_alpha   90.00
_cell.angle_beta   90.00
_cell.angle_gamma   90.00
#
_symmetry.space_group_name_H-M   'P 1'
#
loop_
_entity.id
_entity.type
_entity.pdbx_description
1 polymer ?
#
loop_
_entity_poly.entity_id
_entity_poly.type
_entity_poly.pdbx_seq_one_letter_code
_entity_poly.pdbx_strand_id
1 'polypeptide(L)'
;MRSTQSLPDEPVLEGVQLPDPAAGILKDILKVAGLAAATVTSAHRTPADQARVMYENCVSKGAAYNEALYCVAGDRVVEVFEANQDQPRDAVIQLMTDKILEIGPEHISMHMSDTHYTFDVAPSSIPVAKHAAFVAAVLGNKAVSKLIQPPRDPAFHIEIPKTAVGGSADATN
;
A
#
# COMPACT_ATOMS: atom_id res chain seq x y z
N MET A 1 -43.96 -3.34 -15.85
CA MET A 1 -42.74 -4.17 -15.72
C MET A 1 -41.73 -3.34 -14.93
N ARG A 2 -41.47 -3.70 -13.67
CA ARG A 2 -40.40 -3.06 -12.87
C ARG A 2 -39.12 -3.81 -13.19
N SER A 3 -38.16 -3.16 -13.85
CA SER A 3 -36.82 -3.70 -14.00
C SER A 3 -36.22 -3.90 -12.61
N THR A 4 -36.03 -5.14 -12.21
CA THR A 4 -35.12 -5.49 -11.13
C THR A 4 -33.71 -5.19 -11.63
N GLN A 5 -33.19 -4.00 -11.35
CA GLN A 5 -31.75 -3.80 -11.37
C GLN A 5 -31.20 -4.77 -10.32
N SER A 6 -30.56 -5.85 -10.79
CA SER A 6 -29.67 -6.62 -9.93
C SER A 6 -28.71 -5.64 -9.30
N LEU A 7 -28.51 -5.74 -7.98
CA LEU A 7 -27.36 -5.08 -7.37
C LEU A 7 -26.13 -5.48 -8.21
N PRO A 8 -25.21 -4.55 -8.51
CA PRO A 8 -23.95 -4.95 -9.12
C PRO A 8 -23.34 -6.02 -8.22
N ASP A 9 -22.82 -7.09 -8.83
CA ASP A 9 -22.09 -8.11 -8.09
C ASP A 9 -21.02 -7.44 -7.21
N GLU A 10 -20.85 -7.98 -6.00
CA GLU A 10 -19.86 -7.48 -5.05
C GLU A 10 -18.48 -7.39 -5.72
N PRO A 11 -17.79 -6.23 -5.72
CA PRO A 11 -16.52 -6.12 -6.42
C PRO A 11 -15.49 -7.13 -5.93
N VAL A 12 -14.72 -7.66 -6.87
CA VAL A 12 -13.68 -8.66 -6.63
C VAL A 12 -12.34 -7.97 -6.35
N LEU A 13 -11.69 -8.35 -5.25
CA LEU A 13 -10.32 -7.94 -4.98
C LEU A 13 -9.39 -9.10 -5.33
N GLU A 14 -8.46 -8.84 -6.23
CA GLU A 14 -7.45 -9.83 -6.66
C GLU A 14 -6.08 -9.51 -6.05
N GLY A 15 -5.17 -10.48 -6.05
CA GLY A 15 -3.80 -10.30 -5.58
C GLY A 15 -3.66 -10.49 -4.07
N VAL A 16 -2.99 -9.56 -3.39
CA VAL A 16 -2.73 -9.64 -1.95
C VAL A 16 -4.04 -9.50 -1.17
N GLN A 17 -4.30 -10.42 -0.25
CA GLN A 17 -5.47 -10.37 0.61
C GLN A 17 -5.37 -9.22 1.62
N LEU A 18 -6.43 -8.42 1.71
CA LEU A 18 -6.57 -7.38 2.73
C LEU A 18 -7.34 -7.92 3.95
N PRO A 19 -7.07 -7.40 5.16
CA PRO A 19 -7.96 -7.61 6.29
C PRO A 19 -9.39 -7.15 5.98
N ASP A 20 -10.41 -7.87 6.48
CA ASP A 20 -11.83 -7.61 6.18
C ASP A 20 -12.25 -6.14 6.32
N PRO A 21 -11.86 -5.40 7.38
CA PRO A 21 -12.04 -3.95 7.48
C PRO A 21 -11.64 -3.15 6.23
N ALA A 22 -10.41 -3.34 5.76
CA ALA A 22 -9.87 -2.61 4.63
C ALA A 22 -10.43 -3.12 3.30
N ALA A 23 -10.67 -4.43 3.20
CA ALA A 23 -11.30 -5.05 2.03
C ALA A 23 -12.71 -4.50 1.78
N GLY A 24 -13.52 -4.37 2.84
CA GLY A 24 -14.88 -3.81 2.75
C GLY A 24 -14.86 -2.36 2.26
N ILE A 25 -13.98 -1.53 2.81
CA ILE A 25 -13.84 -0.13 2.40
C ILE A 25 -13.40 -0.02 0.93
N LEU A 26 -12.43 -0.83 0.49
CA LEU A 26 -12.01 -0.82 -0.91
C LEU A 26 -13.14 -1.26 -1.83
N LYS A 27 -13.92 -2.29 -1.48
CA LYS A 27 -15.09 -2.71 -2.27
C LYS A 27 -16.14 -1.62 -2.39
N ASP A 28 -16.41 -0.87 -1.31
CA ASP A 28 -17.34 0.26 -1.35
C ASP A 28 -16.83 1.38 -2.26
N ILE A 29 -15.53 1.68 -2.22
CA ILE A 29 -14.87 2.62 -3.14
C ILE A 29 -15.06 2.16 -4.59
N LEU A 30 -14.84 0.88 -4.88
CA LEU A 30 -15.01 0.32 -6.23
C LEU A 30 -16.47 0.42 -6.71
N LYS A 31 -17.45 0.14 -5.84
CA LYS A 31 -18.88 0.32 -6.15
C LYS A 31 -19.17 1.78 -6.55
N VAL A 32 -18.70 2.75 -5.76
CA VAL A 32 -18.90 4.19 -6.03
C VAL A 32 -18.24 4.61 -7.34
N ALA A 33 -17.06 4.05 -7.66
CA ALA A 33 -16.37 4.31 -8.92
C ALA A 33 -16.99 3.57 -10.14
N GLY A 34 -17.94 2.67 -9.90
CA GLY A 34 -18.52 1.80 -10.93
C GLY A 34 -17.52 0.79 -11.48
N LEU A 35 -16.71 0.21 -10.61
CA LEU A 35 -15.68 -0.79 -10.90
C LEU A 35 -16.09 -2.15 -10.32
N ALA A 36 -15.91 -3.21 -11.10
CA ALA A 36 -16.24 -4.58 -10.70
C ALA A 36 -15.06 -5.31 -10.03
N ALA A 37 -13.84 -4.84 -10.24
CA ALA A 37 -12.64 -5.46 -9.65
C ALA A 37 -11.48 -4.47 -9.53
N ALA A 38 -10.51 -4.82 -8.71
CA ALA A 38 -9.19 -4.21 -8.65
C ALA A 38 -8.14 -5.21 -8.15
N THR A 39 -6.89 -5.03 -8.56
CA THR A 39 -5.76 -5.85 -8.12
C THR A 39 -4.97 -5.13 -7.04
N VAL A 40 -4.89 -5.72 -5.84
CA VAL A 40 -4.05 -5.27 -4.74
C VAL A 40 -2.65 -5.89 -4.91
N THR A 41 -1.64 -5.06 -5.11
CA THR A 41 -0.25 -5.52 -5.32
C THR A 41 0.55 -5.62 -4.04
N SER A 42 0.15 -4.91 -3.00
CA SER A 42 0.85 -4.93 -1.72
C SER A 42 -0.06 -4.48 -0.57
N ALA A 43 0.24 -4.94 0.65
CA ALA A 43 -0.46 -4.61 1.88
C ALA A 43 0.55 -4.46 3.04
N HIS A 44 0.20 -4.85 4.26
CA HIS A 44 1.12 -4.79 5.40
C HIS A 44 2.42 -5.58 5.12
N ARG A 45 3.57 -4.99 5.48
CA ARG A 45 4.91 -5.57 5.34
C ARG A 45 5.60 -5.67 6.69
N THR A 46 6.45 -6.69 6.84
CA THR A 46 7.47 -6.70 7.89
C THR A 46 8.67 -5.82 7.49
N PRO A 47 9.56 -5.44 8.45
CA PRO A 47 10.83 -4.79 8.13
C PRO A 47 11.67 -5.55 7.10
N ALA A 48 11.71 -6.88 7.20
CA ALA A 48 12.44 -7.73 6.25
C ALA A 48 11.82 -7.68 4.83
N ASP A 49 10.48 -7.69 4.74
CA ASP A 49 9.79 -7.55 3.45
C ASP A 49 10.06 -6.19 2.82
N GLN A 50 10.03 -5.12 3.62
CA GLN A 50 10.32 -3.77 3.14
C GLN A 50 11.79 -3.65 2.69
N ALA A 51 12.74 -4.20 3.45
CA ALA A 51 14.15 -4.23 3.06
C ALA A 51 14.34 -4.98 1.72
N ARG A 52 13.68 -6.12 1.55
CA ARG A 52 13.70 -6.89 0.30
C ARG A 52 13.16 -6.08 -0.88
N VAL A 53 12.03 -5.40 -0.72
CA VAL A 53 11.44 -4.53 -1.77
C VAL A 53 12.39 -3.39 -2.13
N MET A 54 13.00 -2.75 -1.13
CA MET A 54 13.98 -1.68 -1.36
C MET A 54 15.20 -2.22 -2.10
N TYR A 55 15.76 -3.36 -1.70
CA TYR A 55 16.87 -4.01 -2.40
C TYR A 55 16.51 -4.29 -3.87
N GLU A 56 15.35 -4.90 -4.13
CA GLU A 56 14.90 -5.24 -5.49
C GLU A 56 14.71 -4.00 -6.36
N ASN A 57 14.17 -2.91 -5.80
CA ASN A 57 14.09 -1.63 -6.50
C ASN A 57 15.47 -1.06 -6.81
N CYS A 58 16.42 -1.09 -5.86
CA CYS A 58 17.79 -0.63 -6.11
C CYS A 58 18.45 -1.41 -7.26
N VAL A 59 18.30 -2.74 -7.28
CA VAL A 59 18.88 -3.59 -8.34
C VAL A 59 18.21 -3.36 -9.69
N SER A 60 16.88 -3.22 -9.73
CA SER A 60 16.13 -3.15 -10.99
C SER A 60 15.95 -1.75 -11.56
N LYS A 61 15.96 -0.71 -10.71
CA LYS A 61 15.63 0.68 -11.06
C LYS A 61 16.70 1.69 -10.63
N GLY A 62 17.68 1.27 -9.82
CA GLY A 62 18.73 2.12 -9.28
C GLY A 62 18.40 2.74 -7.91
N ALA A 63 19.43 3.12 -7.16
CA ALA A 63 19.34 3.74 -5.83
C ALA A 63 18.45 5.00 -5.82
N ALA A 64 18.65 5.89 -6.80
CA ALA A 64 17.89 7.13 -6.96
C ALA A 64 16.37 6.95 -7.04
N TYR A 65 15.89 5.78 -7.52
CA TYR A 65 14.46 5.48 -7.51
C TYR A 65 13.93 5.34 -6.08
N ASN A 66 14.66 4.66 -5.20
CA ASN A 66 14.25 4.51 -3.81
C ASN A 66 14.37 5.83 -3.04
N GLU A 67 15.40 6.63 -3.29
CA GLU A 67 15.56 7.93 -2.64
C GLU A 67 14.38 8.85 -2.92
N ALA A 68 13.93 8.88 -4.18
CA ALA A 68 12.74 9.64 -4.57
C ALA A 68 11.45 9.11 -3.93
N LEU A 69 11.35 7.79 -3.69
CA LEU A 69 10.14 7.15 -3.18
C LEU A 69 10.03 7.20 -1.64
N TYR A 70 11.14 7.00 -0.93
CA TYR A 70 11.18 6.84 0.53
C TYR A 70 11.76 8.05 1.28
N CYS A 71 12.24 9.08 0.56
CA CYS A 71 12.81 10.31 1.11
C CYS A 71 13.99 10.05 2.07
N VAL A 72 14.40 11.09 2.81
CA VAL A 72 15.56 11.10 3.72
C VAL A 72 15.67 9.89 4.65
N ALA A 73 14.55 9.37 5.17
CA ALA A 73 14.58 8.20 6.04
C ALA A 73 14.95 6.93 5.25
N GLY A 74 14.40 6.78 4.04
CA GLY A 74 14.75 5.71 3.12
C GLY A 74 16.16 5.83 2.54
N ASP A 75 16.65 7.05 2.29
CA ASP A 75 18.01 7.30 1.78
C ASP A 75 19.06 6.61 2.67
N ARG A 76 18.89 6.68 4.00
CA ARG A 76 19.77 6.00 4.96
C ARG A 76 19.79 4.47 4.84
N VAL A 77 18.71 3.87 4.33
CA VAL A 77 18.63 2.43 4.04
C VAL A 77 19.25 2.14 2.67
N VAL A 78 19.11 3.05 1.70
CA VAL A 78 19.76 2.96 0.39
C VAL A 78 21.28 3.06 0.53
N GLU A 79 21.81 3.92 1.40
CA GLU A 79 23.24 4.00 1.73
C GLU A 79 23.80 2.63 2.18
N VAL A 80 23.02 1.86 2.95
CA VAL A 80 23.40 0.50 3.36
C VAL A 80 23.49 -0.44 2.17
N PHE A 81 22.57 -0.35 1.21
CA PHE A 81 22.65 -1.11 -0.03
C PHE A 81 23.92 -0.75 -0.82
N GLU A 82 24.19 0.54 -1.01
CA GLU A 82 25.33 1.02 -1.80
C GLU A 82 26.68 0.64 -1.18
N ALA A 83 26.80 0.69 0.14
CA ALA A 83 28.02 0.33 0.86
C ALA A 83 28.33 -1.18 0.89
N ASN A 84 27.39 -2.04 0.49
CA ASN A 84 27.49 -3.50 0.65
C ASN A 84 27.18 -4.27 -0.65
N GLN A 85 27.32 -3.65 -1.83
CA GLN A 85 26.98 -4.29 -3.11
C GLN A 85 27.83 -5.53 -3.45
N ASP A 86 28.99 -5.69 -2.82
CA ASP A 86 29.88 -6.85 -2.95
C ASP A 86 29.47 -8.03 -2.05
N GLN A 87 28.55 -7.82 -1.11
CA GLN A 87 28.06 -8.85 -0.21
C GLN A 87 26.95 -9.72 -0.86
N PRO A 88 26.74 -10.95 -0.37
CA PRO A 88 25.60 -11.76 -0.80
C PRO A 88 24.27 -11.05 -0.58
N ARG A 89 23.33 -11.21 -1.52
CA ARG A 89 21.99 -10.59 -1.50
C ARG A 89 21.33 -10.60 -0.11
N ASP A 90 21.25 -11.77 0.51
CA ASP A 90 20.50 -11.93 1.77
C ASP A 90 21.23 -11.25 2.94
N ALA A 91 22.56 -11.13 2.88
CA ALA A 91 23.33 -10.36 3.87
C ALA A 91 23.04 -8.85 3.74
N VAL A 92 22.96 -8.33 2.51
CA VAL A 92 22.60 -6.92 2.27
C VAL A 92 21.17 -6.63 2.74
N ILE A 93 20.22 -7.51 2.43
CA ILE A 93 18.83 -7.38 2.89
C ILE A 93 18.75 -7.39 4.42
N GLN A 94 19.54 -8.22 5.09
CA GLN A 94 19.59 -8.22 6.56
C GLN A 94 20.13 -6.89 7.11
N LEU A 95 21.24 -6.37 6.55
CA LEU A 95 21.78 -5.06 6.96
C LEU A 95 20.77 -3.92 6.73
N MET A 96 20.04 -3.96 5.61
CA MET A 96 18.96 -3.00 5.34
C MET A 96 17.80 -3.16 6.33
N THR A 97 17.46 -4.39 6.71
CA THR A 97 16.44 -4.69 7.72
C THR A 97 16.83 -4.10 9.08
N ASP A 98 18.08 -4.30 9.50
CA ASP A 98 18.61 -3.77 10.76
C ASP A 98 18.56 -2.24 10.76
N LYS A 99 18.88 -1.61 9.61
CA LYS A 99 18.77 -0.15 9.45
C LYS A 99 17.32 0.35 9.54
N ILE A 100 16.36 -0.37 8.95
CA ILE A 100 14.94 -0.04 9.08
C ILE A 100 14.50 -0.11 10.55
N LEU A 101 14.92 -1.15 11.27
CA LEU A 101 14.63 -1.30 12.70
C LEU A 101 15.27 -0.19 13.55
N GLU A 102 16.51 0.20 13.22
CA GLU A 102 17.21 1.31 13.89
C GLU A 102 16.49 2.66 13.70
N ILE A 103 16.02 2.94 12.48
CA ILE A 103 15.35 4.20 12.16
C ILE A 103 13.93 4.25 12.75
N GLY A 104 13.26 3.09 12.80
CA GLY A 104 11.84 2.98 13.10
C GLY A 104 11.04 2.68 11.82
N PRO A 105 10.38 1.51 11.70
CA PRO A 105 9.70 1.09 10.48
C PRO A 105 8.67 2.11 9.94
N GLU A 106 7.85 2.69 10.82
CA GLU A 106 6.82 3.66 10.42
C GLU A 106 7.38 4.94 9.80
N HIS A 107 8.66 5.25 10.03
CA HIS A 107 9.34 6.39 9.41
C HIS A 107 9.81 6.09 7.99
N ILE A 108 9.92 4.81 7.62
CA ILE A 108 10.33 4.36 6.28
C ILE A 108 9.11 4.13 5.38
N SER A 109 8.10 3.42 5.89
CA SER A 109 6.90 3.11 5.10
C SER A 109 5.67 2.89 5.97
N MET A 110 4.54 3.45 5.53
CA MET A 110 3.25 3.23 6.18
C MET A 110 2.74 1.79 6.00
N HIS A 111 3.32 0.99 5.09
CA HIS A 111 3.07 -0.44 5.00
C HIS A 111 3.52 -1.20 6.24
N MET A 112 4.41 -0.64 7.06
CA MET A 112 4.89 -1.27 8.30
C MET A 112 4.22 -0.68 9.54
N SER A 113 3.21 0.19 9.37
CA SER A 113 2.55 0.88 10.48
C SER A 113 1.52 0.00 11.18
N ASP A 114 1.53 0.02 12.52
CA ASP A 114 0.50 -0.61 13.33
C ASP A 114 -0.80 0.19 13.41
N THR A 115 -0.78 1.45 13.01
CA THR A 115 -1.94 2.36 13.14
C THR A 115 -2.80 2.45 11.90
N HIS A 116 -2.31 1.97 10.75
CA HIS A 116 -3.01 2.05 9.47
C HIS A 116 -3.10 0.69 8.78
N TYR A 117 -4.19 0.47 8.05
CA TYR A 117 -4.20 -0.45 6.93
C TYR A 117 -3.66 0.31 5.72
N THR A 118 -2.52 -0.13 5.20
CA THR A 118 -1.88 0.48 4.03
C THR A 118 -1.75 -0.55 2.93
N PHE A 119 -2.18 -0.19 1.73
CA PHE A 119 -2.16 -1.09 0.59
C PHE A 119 -2.08 -0.35 -0.73
N ASP A 120 -1.56 -1.06 -1.73
CA ASP A 120 -1.35 -0.57 -3.09
C ASP A 120 -2.32 -1.23 -4.05
N VAL A 121 -3.06 -0.42 -4.81
CA VAL A 121 -3.87 -0.90 -5.94
C VAL A 121 -3.13 -0.63 -7.25
N ALA A 122 -2.97 -1.67 -8.08
CA ALA A 122 -2.32 -1.55 -9.38
C ALA A 122 -3.11 -0.61 -10.31
N PRO A 123 -2.50 0.48 -10.82
CA PRO A 123 -3.17 1.37 -11.76
C PRO A 123 -3.58 0.68 -13.06
N SER A 124 -2.87 -0.37 -13.47
CA SER A 124 -3.19 -1.20 -14.64
C SER A 124 -4.47 -2.03 -14.46
N SER A 125 -4.91 -2.29 -13.22
CA SER A 125 -6.17 -2.98 -12.95
C SER A 125 -7.39 -2.07 -13.03
N ILE A 126 -7.18 -0.74 -13.02
CA ILE A 126 -8.24 0.25 -13.16
C ILE A 126 -8.22 0.77 -14.60
N PRO A 127 -9.34 0.69 -15.36
CA PRO A 127 -9.40 1.28 -16.69
C PRO A 127 -9.00 2.75 -16.67
N VAL A 128 -8.16 3.21 -17.60
CA VAL A 128 -7.65 4.59 -17.63
C VAL A 128 -8.78 5.62 -17.61
N ALA A 129 -9.87 5.37 -18.34
CA ALA A 129 -11.06 6.23 -18.36
C ALA A 129 -11.80 6.34 -17.01
N LYS A 130 -11.50 5.45 -16.06
CA LYS A 130 -12.08 5.37 -14.72
C LYS A 130 -11.13 5.80 -13.61
N HIS A 131 -9.87 6.12 -13.92
CA HIS A 131 -8.89 6.60 -12.91
C HIS A 131 -9.43 7.79 -12.11
N ALA A 132 -9.96 8.81 -12.78
CA ALA A 132 -10.53 9.98 -12.10
C ALA A 132 -11.72 9.62 -11.20
N ALA A 133 -12.58 8.69 -11.63
CA ALA A 133 -13.71 8.23 -10.82
C ALA A 133 -13.25 7.42 -9.59
N PHE A 134 -12.24 6.56 -9.76
CA PHE A 134 -11.62 5.82 -8.66
C PHE A 134 -11.00 6.76 -7.63
N VAL A 135 -10.17 7.71 -8.08
CA VAL A 135 -9.54 8.71 -7.21
C VAL A 135 -10.58 9.55 -6.47
N ALA A 136 -11.63 10.00 -7.15
CA ALA A 136 -12.72 10.73 -6.51
C ALA A 136 -13.46 9.89 -5.46
N ALA A 137 -13.67 8.59 -5.72
CA ALA A 137 -14.29 7.68 -4.76
C ALA A 137 -13.40 7.42 -3.53
N VAL A 138 -12.09 7.25 -3.73
CA VAL A 138 -11.12 7.10 -2.62
C VAL A 138 -11.12 8.35 -1.74
N LEU A 139 -10.95 9.53 -2.34
CA LEU A 139 -10.91 10.80 -1.60
C LEU A 139 -12.25 11.18 -0.96
N GLY A 140 -13.36 10.70 -1.52
CA GLY A 140 -14.70 10.89 -0.96
C GLY A 140 -15.03 9.94 0.19
N ASN A 141 -14.25 8.87 0.40
CA ASN A 141 -14.48 7.92 1.48
C ASN A 141 -13.88 8.43 2.80
N LYS A 142 -14.74 8.67 3.80
CA LYS A 142 -14.34 9.25 5.09
C LYS A 142 -13.40 8.37 5.93
N ALA A 143 -13.28 7.08 5.63
CA ALA A 143 -12.36 6.20 6.32
C ALA A 143 -10.92 6.29 5.78
N VAL A 144 -10.73 6.81 4.55
CA VAL A 144 -9.40 6.99 3.95
C VAL A 144 -8.77 8.25 4.51
N SER A 145 -7.59 8.12 5.13
CA SER A 145 -6.84 9.29 5.62
C SER A 145 -5.91 9.86 4.55
N LYS A 146 -5.45 9.02 3.61
CA LYS A 146 -4.49 9.44 2.59
C LYS A 146 -4.56 8.58 1.32
N LEU A 147 -4.32 9.24 0.20
CA LEU A 147 -4.06 8.64 -1.10
C LEU A 147 -2.78 9.26 -1.68
N ILE A 148 -1.82 8.42 -2.07
CA ILE A 148 -0.72 8.80 -2.96
C ILE A 148 -0.95 8.08 -4.28
N GLN A 149 -0.79 8.77 -5.40
CA GLN A 149 -1.12 8.25 -6.73
C GLN A 149 0.00 8.54 -7.72
N PRO A 150 -0.01 7.87 -8.89
CA PRO A 150 0.96 8.15 -9.95
C PRO A 150 0.93 9.63 -10.39
N PRO A 151 2.10 10.20 -10.75
CA PRO A 151 3.42 9.56 -10.81
C PRO A 151 4.20 9.59 -9.49
N ARG A 152 3.65 10.15 -8.41
CA ARG A 152 4.37 10.28 -7.12
C ARG A 152 4.60 8.93 -6.45
N ASP A 153 3.64 8.04 -6.55
CA ASP A 153 3.77 6.63 -6.22
C ASP A 153 3.45 5.80 -7.48
N PRO A 154 4.17 4.72 -7.80
CA PRO A 154 3.84 3.86 -8.94
C PRO A 154 2.45 3.20 -8.84
N ALA A 155 1.87 3.12 -7.64
CA ALA A 155 0.56 2.57 -7.37
C ALA A 155 -0.43 3.62 -6.85
N PHE A 156 -1.70 3.23 -6.71
CA PHE A 156 -2.62 3.94 -5.83
C PHE A 156 -2.39 3.44 -4.39
N HIS A 157 -1.52 4.13 -3.67
CA HIS A 157 -1.18 3.87 -2.27
C HIS A 157 -2.25 4.48 -1.36
N ILE A 158 -2.97 3.64 -0.64
CA ILE A 158 -4.13 4.02 0.18
C ILE A 158 -3.83 3.72 1.65
N GLU A 159 -4.06 4.71 2.52
CA GLU A 159 -3.93 4.58 3.97
C GLU A 159 -5.31 4.76 4.64
N ILE A 160 -5.68 3.80 5.48
CA ILE A 160 -6.91 3.80 6.28
C ILE A 160 -6.51 3.64 7.75
N PRO A 161 -6.81 4.60 8.65
CA PRO A 161 -6.54 4.43 10.07
C PRO A 161 -7.31 3.23 10.62
N LYS A 162 -6.66 2.35 11.40
CA LYS A 162 -7.34 1.18 12.00
C LYS A 162 -8.46 1.61 12.96
N THR A 163 -8.35 2.80 13.56
CA THR A 163 -9.40 3.42 14.39
C THR A 163 -10.64 3.83 13.60
N ALA A 164 -10.52 4.12 12.30
CA ALA A 164 -11.66 4.46 11.45
C ALA A 164 -12.60 3.26 11.24
N VAL A 165 -12.13 2.05 11.55
CA VAL A 165 -12.92 0.81 11.48
C VAL A 165 -13.29 0.27 12.88
N GLY A 166 -12.86 0.96 13.94
CA GLY A 166 -13.03 0.58 15.34
C GLY A 166 -14.11 1.40 16.06
N GLY A 167 -15.36 1.16 15.68
CA GLY A 167 -16.57 1.62 16.38
C GLY A 167 -17.27 0.51 17.16
N SER A 168 -16.54 -0.43 17.74
CA SER A 168 -17.02 -1.26 18.86
C SER A 168 -15.81 -1.81 19.60
N ALA A 169 -15.43 -1.13 20.68
CA ALA A 169 -14.55 -1.73 21.67
C ALA A 169 -15.30 -2.90 22.29
N ASP A 170 -14.80 -4.11 22.07
CA ASP A 170 -15.13 -5.26 22.91
C ASP A 170 -14.50 -4.98 24.28
N ALA A 171 -15.29 -4.37 25.15
CA ALA A 171 -15.00 -4.29 26.57
C ALA A 171 -15.41 -5.64 27.18
N THR A 172 -14.49 -6.58 27.26
CA THR A 172 -14.63 -7.72 28.16
C THR A 172 -13.84 -7.46 29.43
N ASN A 173 -14.64 -7.29 30.46
CA ASN A 173 -14.39 -7.35 31.90
C ASN A 173 -13.48 -8.52 32.32
#